data_AF-A0A7S2XC35-F1
#
_entry.id   AF-A0A7S2XC35-F1
#
_cell.length_a   1.000
_cell.length_b   1.000
_cell.length_c   1.000
_cell.angle_alpha   90.00
_cell.angle_beta   90.00
_cell.angle_gamma   90.00
#
_symmetry.space_group_name_H-M   'P 1'
#
loop_
_entity.id
_entity.type
_entity.pdbx_description
1 polymer ?
#
loop_
_entity_poly.entity_id
_entity_poly.type
_entity_poly.pdbx_seq_one_letter_code
_entity_poly.pdbx_strand_id
1 'polypeptide(L)'
;AAWGGKSLHRDFKPPSAPFPREGEGARLGPDLEDLRAKDMRATMDDVKKSYGHFYRLMMMHIKAALAEVQSIVSSQQQQQEQPLLEAELAGFVWFQGYNDQFLNHSRSSYKANLVHFIKDVRAELQAPNLPFVIGALGIG
;
A
#
# COMPACT_ATOMS: atom_id res chain seq x y z
N ALA A 1 6.04 -5.51 -11.43
CA ALA A 1 4.86 -5.02 -12.18
C ALA A 1 4.57 -3.59 -11.77
N ALA A 2 4.20 -2.70 -12.70
CA ALA A 2 3.78 -1.33 -12.38
C ALA A 2 2.28 -1.32 -12.05
N TRP A 3 1.92 -0.89 -10.84
CA TRP A 3 0.55 -0.91 -10.32
C TRP A 3 -0.27 0.32 -10.73
N GLY A 4 -0.29 0.63 -12.03
CA GLY A 4 -1.12 1.68 -12.59
C GLY A 4 -2.61 1.45 -12.33
N GLY A 5 -3.41 2.53 -12.35
CA GLY A 5 -4.88 2.43 -12.25
C GLY A 5 -5.42 2.09 -10.85
N LYS A 6 -4.61 2.25 -9.80
CA LYS A 6 -4.98 1.97 -8.40
C LYS A 6 -5.21 3.24 -7.58
N SER A 7 -6.09 3.12 -6.59
CA SER A 7 -6.50 4.19 -5.67
C SER A 7 -5.98 3.97 -4.26
N LEU A 8 -5.71 5.05 -3.54
CA LEU A 8 -5.45 5.00 -2.11
C LEU A 8 -6.74 4.73 -1.31
N HIS A 9 -7.89 5.17 -1.83
CA HIS A 9 -9.19 4.93 -1.20
C HIS A 9 -9.55 3.43 -1.08
N ARG A 10 -9.23 2.61 -2.10
CA ARG A 10 -9.59 1.18 -2.15
C ARG A 10 -8.39 0.25 -2.18
N ASP A 11 -7.55 0.35 -3.21
CA ASP A 11 -6.54 -0.66 -3.52
C ASP A 11 -5.37 -0.64 -2.52
N PHE A 12 -4.87 0.56 -2.22
CA PHE A 12 -3.84 0.81 -1.22
C PHE A 12 -4.43 1.26 0.12
N LYS A 13 -5.71 0.99 0.36
CA LYS A 13 -6.38 1.40 1.60
C LYS A 13 -5.57 0.89 2.80
N PRO A 14 -5.10 1.79 3.68
CA PRO A 14 -4.31 1.38 4.84
C PRO A 14 -5.15 0.58 5.84
N PRO A 15 -4.59 -0.46 6.48
CA PRO A 15 -5.28 -1.25 7.49
C PRO A 15 -5.87 -0.43 8.66
N SER A 16 -5.21 0.64 9.09
CA SER A 16 -5.69 1.49 10.20
C SER A 16 -6.69 2.56 9.76
N ALA A 17 -6.89 2.75 8.45
CA ALA A 17 -7.84 3.73 7.94
C ALA A 17 -9.28 3.21 8.12
N PRO A 18 -10.22 4.03 8.61
CA PRO A 18 -11.63 3.63 8.78
C PRO A 18 -12.21 3.05 7.48
N PHE A 19 -12.92 1.92 7.58
CA PHE A 19 -13.59 1.34 6.43
C PHE A 19 -14.70 2.29 5.93
N PRO A 20 -14.77 2.59 4.63
CA PRO A 20 -15.75 3.54 4.11
C PRO A 20 -17.18 2.99 4.34
N ARG A 21 -18.08 3.85 4.83
CA ARG A 21 -19.48 3.48 5.02
C ARG A 21 -20.19 3.39 3.67
N GLU A 22 -21.34 2.71 3.63
CA GLU A 22 -22.21 2.80 2.45
C GLU A 22 -22.58 4.27 2.19
N GLY A 23 -22.46 4.70 0.94
CA GLY A 23 -22.63 6.11 0.55
C GLY A 23 -21.38 6.98 0.65
N GLU A 24 -20.31 6.55 1.35
CA GLU A 24 -19.03 7.25 1.45
C GLU A 24 -18.01 6.75 0.41
N GLY A 25 -18.49 6.35 -0.77
CA GLY A 25 -17.65 5.86 -1.87
C GLY A 25 -17.34 4.38 -1.88
N ALA A 26 -17.76 3.66 -0.84
CA ALA A 26 -17.74 2.20 -0.86
C ALA A 26 -18.80 1.68 -1.83
N ARG A 27 -18.39 0.94 -2.87
CA ARG A 27 -19.33 0.28 -3.79
C ARG A 27 -19.66 -1.13 -3.31
N LEU A 28 -20.04 -1.30 -2.04
CA LEU A 28 -20.11 -2.62 -1.40
C LEU A 28 -21.08 -3.59 -2.09
N GLY A 29 -22.28 -3.13 -2.47
CA GLY A 29 -23.24 -3.92 -3.22
C GLY A 29 -22.70 -4.36 -4.59
N PRO A 30 -22.33 -3.42 -5.48
CA PRO A 30 -21.73 -3.75 -6.78
C PRO A 30 -20.45 -4.59 -6.66
N ASP A 31 -19.58 -4.31 -5.69
CA ASP A 31 -18.37 -5.10 -5.46
C ASP A 31 -18.70 -6.54 -5.03
N LEU A 32 -19.76 -6.75 -4.25
CA LEU A 32 -20.24 -8.08 -3.90
C LEU A 32 -20.82 -8.81 -5.11
N GLU A 33 -21.57 -8.11 -5.97
CA GLU A 33 -22.10 -8.66 -7.23
C GLU A 33 -20.96 -9.09 -8.17
N ASP A 34 -19.95 -8.24 -8.35
CA ASP A 34 -18.75 -8.52 -9.15
C ASP A 34 -17.99 -9.76 -8.63
N LEU A 35 -17.89 -9.92 -7.31
CA LEU A 35 -17.30 -11.11 -6.71
C LEU A 35 -18.18 -12.35 -6.88
N ARG A 36 -19.50 -12.22 -6.70
CA ARG A 36 -20.46 -13.32 -6.86
C ARG A 36 -20.58 -13.82 -8.29
N ALA A 37 -20.34 -12.95 -9.27
CA ALA A 37 -20.24 -13.34 -10.67
C ALA A 37 -19.06 -14.30 -10.94
N LYS A 38 -18.04 -14.32 -10.06
CA LYS A 38 -16.85 -15.20 -10.17
C LYS A 38 -16.89 -16.38 -9.19
N ASP A 39 -17.38 -16.16 -7.98
CA ASP A 39 -17.66 -17.21 -6.98
C ASP A 39 -18.98 -16.86 -6.27
N MET A 40 -20.03 -17.62 -6.56
CA MET A 40 -21.38 -17.38 -5.99
C MET A 40 -21.41 -17.40 -4.45
N ARG A 41 -20.40 -17.98 -3.80
CA ARG A 41 -20.28 -18.03 -2.33
C ARG A 41 -19.65 -16.77 -1.73
N ALA A 42 -19.20 -15.83 -2.57
CA ALA A 42 -18.58 -14.60 -2.11
C ALA A 42 -19.49 -13.82 -1.14
N THR A 43 -18.86 -13.29 -0.11
CA THR A 43 -19.48 -12.63 1.03
C THR A 43 -19.07 -11.17 1.13
N MET A 44 -19.77 -10.41 1.97
CA MET A 44 -19.39 -9.03 2.27
C MET A 44 -18.01 -8.94 2.96
N ASP A 45 -17.58 -10.00 3.63
CA ASP A 45 -16.23 -10.06 4.22
C ASP A 45 -15.16 -10.17 3.12
N ASP A 46 -15.43 -10.87 2.02
CA ASP A 46 -14.54 -10.94 0.86
C ASP A 46 -14.42 -9.58 0.16
N VAL A 47 -15.53 -8.82 0.08
CA VAL A 47 -15.50 -7.43 -0.39
C VAL A 47 -14.59 -6.59 0.50
N LYS A 48 -14.77 -6.64 1.83
CA LYS A 48 -13.93 -5.89 2.77
C LYS A 48 -12.46 -6.28 2.67
N LYS A 49 -12.17 -7.58 2.55
CA LYS A 49 -10.82 -8.10 2.32
C LYS A 49 -10.21 -7.63 1.01
N SER A 50 -11.00 -7.34 -0.03
CA SER A 50 -10.46 -6.79 -1.28
C SER A 50 -9.85 -5.39 -1.12
N TYR A 51 -10.29 -4.61 -0.11
CA TYR A 51 -9.69 -3.31 0.19
C TYR A 51 -8.30 -3.50 0.81
N GLY A 52 -7.36 -2.64 0.41
CA GLY A 52 -5.97 -2.73 0.82
C GLY A 52 -5.22 -3.93 0.23
N HIS A 53 -5.77 -4.62 -0.77
CA HIS A 53 -5.10 -5.76 -1.40
C HIS A 53 -3.72 -5.37 -1.95
N PHE A 54 -3.62 -4.23 -2.63
CA PHE A 54 -2.34 -3.76 -3.18
C PHE A 54 -1.42 -3.20 -2.09
N TYR A 55 -1.95 -2.67 -0.98
CA TYR A 55 -1.13 -2.37 0.20
C TYR A 55 -0.41 -3.64 0.70
N ARG A 56 -1.14 -4.75 0.85
CA ARG A 56 -0.54 -6.01 1.33
C ARG A 56 0.47 -6.60 0.35
N LEU A 57 0.19 -6.53 -0.96
CA LEU A 57 1.17 -6.94 -1.98
C LEU A 57 2.42 -6.03 -1.98
N MET A 58 2.24 -4.73 -1.80
CA MET A 58 3.34 -3.78 -1.62
C MET A 58 4.23 -4.16 -0.46
N MET A 59 3.64 -4.38 0.71
CA MET A 59 4.39 -4.74 1.90
C MET A 59 5.10 -6.10 1.77
N MET A 60 4.45 -7.08 1.13
CA MET A 60 5.07 -8.36 0.82
C MET A 60 6.32 -8.18 -0.06
N HIS A 61 6.20 -7.42 -1.16
CA HIS A 61 7.32 -7.19 -2.07
C HIS A 61 8.45 -6.40 -1.43
N ILE A 62 8.14 -5.37 -0.62
CA ILE A 62 9.16 -4.61 0.11
C ILE A 62 9.95 -5.53 1.04
N LYS A 63 9.27 -6.34 1.86
CA LYS A 63 9.91 -7.26 2.80
C LYS A 63 10.78 -8.29 2.08
N ALA A 64 10.28 -8.86 0.98
CA ALA A 64 11.05 -9.79 0.17
C ALA A 64 12.32 -9.14 -0.42
N ALA A 65 12.19 -7.94 -0.99
CA ALA A 65 13.32 -7.22 -1.57
C ALA A 65 14.36 -6.85 -0.50
N LEU A 66 13.94 -6.39 0.68
CA LEU A 66 14.86 -6.10 1.78
C LEU A 66 15.62 -7.34 2.25
N ALA A 67 14.94 -8.49 2.36
CA ALA A 67 15.59 -9.75 2.72
C ALA A 67 16.60 -10.20 1.66
N GLU A 68 16.28 -10.03 0.38
CA GLU A 68 17.18 -10.34 -0.74
C GLU A 68 18.43 -9.43 -0.72
N VAL A 69 18.25 -8.12 -0.54
CA VAL A 69 19.36 -7.16 -0.41
C VAL A 69 20.27 -7.53 0.75
N GLN A 70 19.71 -7.83 1.93
CA GLN A 70 20.51 -8.23 3.09
C GLN A 70 21.29 -9.53 2.81
N SER A 71 20.70 -10.50 2.11
CA SER A 71 21.37 -11.73 1.71
C SER A 71 22.57 -11.47 0.79
N ILE A 72 22.38 -10.62 -0.23
CA ILE A 72 23.45 -10.23 -1.16
C ILE A 72 24.59 -9.55 -0.39
N VAL A 73 24.29 -8.54 0.44
CA VAL A 73 25.29 -7.81 1.23
C VAL A 73 26.07 -8.75 2.15
N SER A 74 25.36 -9.63 2.86
CA SER A 74 25.99 -10.58 3.79
C SER A 74 26.90 -11.57 3.06
N SER A 75 26.48 -12.08 1.89
CA SER A 75 27.28 -13.02 1.09
C SER A 75 28.56 -12.40 0.54
N GLN A 76 28.51 -11.14 0.08
CA GLN A 76 29.67 -10.41 -0.40
C GLN A 76 30.68 -10.14 0.72
N GLN A 77 30.19 -9.86 1.93
CA GLN A 77 31.05 -9.59 3.09
C GLN A 77 31.74 -10.84 3.58
N GLN A 78 31.02 -11.97 3.62
CA GLN A 78 31.63 -13.26 3.94
C GLN A 78 32.74 -13.63 2.96
N GLN A 79 32.57 -13.35 1.66
CA GLN A 79 33.62 -13.58 0.66
C GLN A 79 34.83 -12.64 0.83
N GLN A 80 34.64 -11.46 1.40
CA GLN A 80 35.70 -10.44 1.57
C GLN A 80 36.27 -10.40 3.00
N GLU A 81 35.86 -11.30 3.90
CA GLU A 81 36.23 -11.31 5.32
C GLU A 81 35.98 -9.96 6.03
N GLN A 82 34.99 -9.19 5.56
CA GLN A 82 34.64 -7.88 6.12
C GLN A 82 33.55 -8.02 7.20
N PRO A 83 33.49 -7.09 8.18
CA PRO A 83 32.38 -7.04 9.12
C PRO A 83 31.05 -6.85 8.39
N LEU A 84 30.00 -7.47 8.94
CA LEU A 84 28.65 -7.37 8.38
C LEU A 84 28.14 -5.93 8.43
N LEU A 85 27.64 -5.42 7.30
CA LEU A 85 26.82 -4.21 7.25
C LEU A 85 25.35 -4.60 7.14
N GLU A 86 24.51 -3.88 7.86
CA GLU A 86 23.06 -4.00 7.72
C GLU A 86 22.58 -3.02 6.65
N ALA A 87 21.74 -3.51 5.74
CA ALA A 87 21.09 -2.66 4.76
C ALA A 87 20.07 -1.74 5.47
N GLU A 88 20.20 -0.42 5.28
CA GLU A 88 19.29 0.56 5.87
C GLU A 88 18.20 0.99 4.89
N LEU A 89 16.96 1.08 5.38
CA LEU A 89 15.85 1.69 4.65
C LEU A 89 15.91 3.22 4.78
N ALA A 90 16.50 3.89 3.79
CA ALA A 90 16.75 5.34 3.83
C ALA A 90 15.51 6.23 3.60
N GLY A 91 14.43 5.70 3.01
CA GLY A 91 13.25 6.49 2.70
C GLY A 91 12.20 5.74 1.89
N PHE A 92 11.04 6.36 1.76
CA PHE A 92 9.91 5.88 0.98
C PHE A 92 9.45 6.95 -0.01
N VAL A 93 9.43 6.61 -1.30
CA VAL A 93 8.93 7.51 -2.35
C VAL A 93 7.53 7.06 -2.73
N TRP A 94 6.55 7.95 -2.52
CA TRP A 94 5.16 7.73 -2.89
C TRP A 94 4.77 8.67 -4.02
N PHE A 95 4.47 8.13 -5.20
CA PHE A 95 3.95 8.90 -6.31
C PHE A 95 2.67 8.27 -6.83
N GLN A 96 1.54 8.80 -6.35
CA GLN A 96 0.20 8.32 -6.65
C GLN A 96 -0.78 9.48 -6.39
N GLY A 97 -2.00 9.36 -6.90
CA GLY A 97 -3.12 10.23 -6.55
C GLY A 97 -4.05 10.50 -7.73
N TYR A 98 -3.59 10.21 -8.95
CA TYR A 98 -4.34 10.49 -10.18
C TYR A 98 -5.73 9.83 -10.17
N ASN A 99 -5.89 8.60 -9.66
CA ASN A 99 -7.20 7.94 -9.63
C ASN A 99 -8.12 8.43 -8.49
N ASP A 100 -7.55 8.97 -7.42
CA ASP A 100 -8.33 9.46 -6.28
C ASP A 100 -8.89 10.87 -6.51
N GLN A 101 -8.47 11.56 -7.59
CA GLN A 101 -8.93 12.92 -7.87
C GLN A 101 -10.36 12.99 -8.45
N PHE A 102 -10.84 11.93 -9.11
CA PHE A 102 -12.05 11.97 -9.93
C PHE A 102 -13.34 11.84 -9.13
N LEU A 103 -13.31 11.14 -7.99
CA LEU A 103 -14.48 10.92 -7.15
C LEU A 103 -14.36 11.75 -5.87
N ASN A 104 -15.44 12.46 -5.51
CA ASN A 104 -15.44 13.36 -4.36
C ASN A 104 -15.06 12.66 -3.04
N HIS A 105 -15.56 11.46 -2.80
CA HIS A 105 -15.23 10.69 -1.61
C HIS A 105 -13.74 10.28 -1.57
N SER A 106 -13.16 9.89 -2.71
CA SER A 106 -11.75 9.51 -2.80
C SER A 106 -10.86 10.73 -2.57
N ARG A 107 -11.19 11.85 -3.22
CA ARG A 107 -10.45 13.11 -3.09
C ARG A 107 -10.49 13.68 -1.68
N SER A 108 -11.68 13.71 -1.06
CA SER A 108 -11.86 14.24 0.31
C SER A 108 -11.22 13.36 1.39
N SER A 109 -11.19 12.03 1.19
CA SER A 109 -10.55 11.10 2.12
C SER A 109 -9.04 10.93 1.89
N TYR A 110 -8.50 11.43 0.77
CA TYR A 110 -7.11 11.17 0.36
C TYR A 110 -6.09 11.54 1.44
N LYS A 111 -6.18 12.76 1.99
CA LYS A 111 -5.26 13.24 3.04
C LYS A 111 -5.30 12.34 4.27
N ALA A 112 -6.50 12.01 4.75
CA ALA A 112 -6.67 11.17 5.93
C ALA A 112 -6.11 9.76 5.68
N ASN A 113 -6.45 9.16 4.54
CA ASN A 113 -5.91 7.85 4.15
C ASN A 113 -4.38 7.90 4.01
N LEU A 114 -3.79 8.97 3.46
CA LEU A 114 -2.35 9.09 3.32
C LEU A 114 -1.63 9.18 4.67
N VAL A 115 -2.24 9.82 5.66
CA VAL A 115 -1.71 9.83 7.03
C VAL A 115 -1.72 8.40 7.62
N HIS A 116 -2.80 7.66 7.46
CA HIS A 116 -2.88 6.26 7.90
C HIS A 116 -1.86 5.39 7.15
N PHE A 117 -1.73 5.58 5.83
CA PHE A 117 -0.78 4.86 4.99
C PHE A 117 0.65 5.01 5.49
N ILE A 118 1.09 6.25 5.72
CA ILE A 118 2.45 6.54 6.20
C ILE A 118 2.68 5.89 7.56
N LYS A 119 1.71 5.99 8.47
CA LYS A 119 1.80 5.38 9.81
C LYS A 119 1.89 3.86 9.73
N ASP A 120 1.06 3.23 8.92
CA ASP A 120 1.01 1.78 8.79
C ASP A 120 2.29 1.24 8.14
N VAL A 121 2.80 1.88 7.08
CA VAL A 121 4.08 1.52 6.47
C VAL A 121 5.23 1.65 7.47
N ARG A 122 5.31 2.75 8.21
CA ARG A 122 6.34 2.95 9.25
C ARG A 122 6.27 1.88 10.34
N ALA A 123 5.08 1.58 10.83
CA ALA A 123 4.88 0.56 11.85
C ALA A 123 5.26 -0.84 11.34
N GLU A 124 4.82 -1.19 10.13
CA GLU A 124 5.01 -2.52 9.56
C GLU A 124 6.46 -2.79 9.11
N LEU A 125 7.19 -1.74 8.72
CA LEU A 125 8.63 -1.80 8.45
C LEU A 125 9.49 -1.51 9.69
N GLN A 126 8.88 -1.31 10.87
CA GLN A 126 9.58 -0.98 12.12
C GLN A 126 10.50 0.26 11.99
N ALA A 127 10.12 1.21 11.14
CA ALA A 127 10.90 2.40 10.79
C ALA A 127 10.12 3.68 11.15
N PRO A 128 10.00 4.05 12.44
CA PRO A 128 9.11 5.13 12.89
C PRO A 128 9.44 6.51 12.30
N ASN A 129 10.71 6.74 11.96
CA ASN A 129 11.21 8.00 11.40
C ASN A 129 11.44 7.95 9.89
N LEU A 130 10.99 6.89 9.20
CA LEU A 130 11.22 6.69 7.77
C LEU A 130 10.80 7.96 6.98
N PRO A 131 11.72 8.62 6.26
CA PRO A 131 11.39 9.77 5.44
C PRO A 131 10.41 9.39 4.34
N PHE A 132 9.38 10.22 4.12
CA PHE A 132 8.44 10.07 3.02
C PHE A 132 8.61 11.23 2.04
N VAL A 133 8.90 10.90 0.79
CA VAL A 133 8.88 11.84 -0.32
C VAL A 133 7.61 11.60 -1.11
N ILE A 134 6.74 12.61 -1.17
CA ILE A 134 5.43 12.51 -1.82
C ILE A 134 5.50 13.31 -3.12
N GLY A 135 5.42 12.62 -4.25
CA GLY A 135 5.41 13.25 -5.56
C GLY A 135 4.10 14.00 -5.80
N ALA A 136 4.19 15.29 -6.11
CA ALA A 136 3.04 16.07 -6.53
C ALA A 136 2.64 15.69 -7.97
N LEU A 137 1.34 15.60 -8.25
CA LEU A 137 0.84 15.39 -9.60
C LEU A 137 0.96 16.69 -10.39
N GLY A 138 1.56 16.62 -11.58
CA GLY A 138 1.63 17.73 -12.55
C GLY A 138 0.33 17.89 -13.32
N ILE A 139 -0.76 18.13 -12.63
CA ILE A 139 -2.07 18.45 -13.20
C ILE A 139 -2.31 19.94 -12.99
N GLY A 140 -2.17 20.71 -14.08
CA GLY A 140 -2.39 22.16 -14.14
C GLY A 140 -3.86 22.52 -14.25
#